data_AF-A0A7J3XXR4-F1
#
_entry.id   AF-A0A7J3XXR4-F1
#
_cell.length_a   1.000
_cell.length_b   1.000
_cell.length_c   1.000
_cell.angle_alpha   90.00
_cell.angle_beta   90.00
_cell.angle_gamma   90.00
#
_symmetry.space_group_name_H-M   'P 1'
#
loop_
_entity.id
_entity.type
_entity.pdbx_description
1 polymer ?
#
loop_
_entity_poly.entity_id
_entity_poly.type
_entity_poly.pdbx_seq_one_letter_code
_entity_poly.pdbx_strand_id
1 'polypeptide(L)' 'MVKYVCGRCGYVFGEEEMKVYRGRIQCPRCTYEIIYKIARPYRLVKAV' A
#
# COMPACT_ATOMS: atom_id res chain seq x y z
N MET A 1 -11.28 -2.19 -2.15
CA MET A 1 -10.41 -1.65 -1.08
C MET A 1 -9.00 -1.56 -1.62
N VAL A 2 -8.36 -0.38 -1.52
CA VAL A 2 -6.97 -0.20 -1.93
C VAL A 2 -6.07 -0.82 -0.86
N LYS A 3 -5.15 -1.69 -1.27
CA LYS A 3 -4.14 -2.26 -0.37
C LYS A 3 -2.79 -1.64 -0.69
N TYR A 4 -1.97 -1.47 0.33
CA TYR A 4 -0.62 -0.94 0.22
C TYR A 4 0.38 -1.99 0.71
N VAL A 5 1.59 -1.98 0.17
CA VAL A 5 2.67 -2.87 0.56
C VAL A 5 3.90 -2.07 0.93
N CYS A 6 4.50 -2.37 2.09
CA CYS A 6 5.74 -1.75 2.51
C CYS A 6 6.90 -2.19 1.61
N GLY A 7 7.71 -1.23 1.14
CA GLY A 7 8.88 -1.52 0.31
C GLY A 7 10.04 -2.23 1.03
N ARG A 8 10.01 -2.29 2.37
CA ARG A 8 11.07 -2.91 3.18
C ARG A 8 10.69 -4.26 3.76
N CYS A 9 9.56 -4.35 4.47
CA CYS A 9 9.13 -5.58 5.14
C CYS A 9 8.09 -6.39 4.37
N GLY A 10 7.55 -5.86 3.27
CA GLY A 10 6.53 -6.53 2.47
C GLY A 10 5.15 -6.64 3.15
N TYR A 11 4.95 -5.99 4.29
CA TYR A 11 3.67 -6.03 5.00
C TYR A 11 2.57 -5.37 4.15
N VAL A 12 1.42 -6.04 4.05
CA VAL A 12 0.25 -5.57 3.30
C VAL A 12 -0.79 -5.03 4.26
N PHE A 13 -1.20 -3.77 4.06
CA PHE A 13 -2.10 -3.07 4.96
C PHE A 13 -3.09 -2.17 4.22
N GLY A 14 -4.16 -1.79 4.91
CA GLY A 14 -5.21 -0.91 4.41
C GLY A 14 -4.95 0.58 4.66
N GLU A 15 -5.84 1.44 4.16
CA GLU A 15 -5.75 2.91 4.38
C GLU A 15 -5.93 3.30 5.85
N GLU A 16 -6.72 2.56 6.62
CA GLU A 16 -6.97 2.85 8.04
C GLU A 16 -5.72 2.61 8.88
N GLU A 17 -5.06 1.46 8.68
CA GLU A 17 -3.80 1.10 9.34
C GLU A 17 -2.65 2.05 9.00
N MET A 18 -2.68 2.64 7.81
CA MET A 18 -1.71 3.63 7.36
C MET A 18 -1.87 4.99 8.04
N LYS A 19 -3.09 5.39 8.39
CA LYS A 19 -3.40 6.71 9.00
C LYS A 19 -3.13 6.77 10.50
N VAL A 20 -2.76 5.65 11.13
CA VAL A 20 -2.54 5.53 12.59
C VAL A 20 -1.48 6.51 13.10
N TYR A 21 -0.48 6.87 12.28
CA TYR A 21 0.63 7.75 12.70
C TYR A 21 0.38 9.24 12.44
N ARG A 22 -0.76 9.78 12.92
CA ARG A 22 -1.05 11.23 12.91
C ARG A 22 -0.82 11.91 11.54
N GLY A 23 -1.22 11.24 10.46
CA GLY A 23 -1.08 11.78 9.10
C GLY A 23 0.27 11.51 8.41
N ARG A 24 1.21 10.78 9.04
CA ARG A 24 2.42 10.30 8.36
C ARG A 24 2.16 9.00 7.63
N ILE A 25 2.63 8.95 6.38
CA ILE A 25 2.57 7.80 5.49
C ILE A 25 3.72 6.85 5.87
N GLN A 26 3.47 5.93 6.79
CA GLN A 26 4.47 4.98 7.29
C GLN A 26 3.92 3.56 7.41
N CYS A 27 4.81 2.57 7.26
CA CYS A 27 4.48 1.18 7.50
C CYS A 27 4.22 0.94 8.99
N PRO A 28 3.08 0.34 9.39
CA PRO A 28 2.73 0.14 10.79
C PRO A 28 3.64 -0.83 11.54
N ARG A 29 4.45 -1.63 10.83
CA ARG A 29 5.35 -2.61 11.45
C ARG A 29 6.80 -2.15 11.59
N CYS A 30 7.33 -1.47 10.59
CA CYS A 30 8.76 -1.14 10.51
C CYS A 30 9.03 0.36 10.37
N THR A 31 7.97 1.18 10.51
CA THR A 31 7.98 2.65 10.43
C THR A 31 8.57 3.24 9.14
N TYR A 32 8.77 2.40 8.12
CA TYR A 32 9.35 2.79 6.84
C TYR A 32 8.37 3.65 6.04
N GLU A 33 8.88 4.68 5.38
CA GLU A 33 8.07 5.72 4.73
C GLU A 33 7.69 5.37 3.29
N ILE A 34 8.42 4.46 2.64
CA ILE A 34 8.18 4.09 1.25
C ILE A 34 7.21 2.91 1.18
N ILE A 35 6.05 3.16 0.57
CA ILE A 35 4.94 2.23 0.46
C ILE A 35 4.43 2.23 -0.98
N TYR A 36 4.13 1.05 -1.52
CA TYR A 36 3.60 0.89 -2.87
C TYR A 36 2.11 0.56 -2.86
N LYS A 37 1.36 1.11 -3.81
CA LYS A 37 -0.05 0.77 -4.01
C LYS A 37 -0.14 -0.55 -4.78
N ILE A 38 -0.89 -1.51 -4.26
CA ILE A 38 -1.11 -2.78 -4.97
C ILE A 38 -2.01 -2.52 -6.18
N ALA A 39 -1.54 -2.98 -7.34
CA ALA A 39 -2.27 -2.85 -8.59
C ALA A 39 -3.61 -3.61 -8.54
N ARG A 40 -4.54 -3.20 -9.39
CA ARG A 40 -5.79 -3.95 -9.58
C ARG A 40 -5.45 -5.35 -10.13
N PRO A 41 -6.22 -6.39 -9.76
CA PRO A 41 -5.91 -7.77 -10.15
C PRO A 41 -5.93 -7.96 -11.68
N TYR A 42 -6.74 -7.19 -12.40
CA TYR A 42 -6.75 -7.20 -13.85
C TYR A 42 -7.11 -5.82 -14.41
N ARG A 43 -6.67 -5.58 -15.64
CA ARG A 43 -7.11 -4.47 -16.49
C ARG A 43 -7.45 -5.06 -17.85
N LEU A 44 -8.69 -4.89 -18.29
CA LEU A 44 -9.08 -5.23 -19.65
C LEU A 44 -8.49 -4.20 -20.60
N VAL A 45 -7.77 -4.66 -21.61
CA VAL A 45 -7.15 -3.83 -22.65
C VAL A 45 -7.64 -4.38 -24.00
N LYS A 46 -8.11 -3.50 -24.90
CA LYS A 46 -8.48 -3.90 -26.25
C LYS A 46 -7.22 -4.37 -26.98
N ALA A 47 -7.26 -5.57 -27.56
CA ALA A 47 -6.30 -5.95 -28.58
C ALA A 47 -6.62 -5.11 -29.84
N VAL A 48 -5.61 -4.38 -30.32
CA VAL A 48 -5.71 -3.54 -31.53
C VAL A 48 -6.14 -4.39 -32.71
#